data_AF-A0A7C7XD12-F1
#
_entry.id   AF-A0A7C7XD12-F1
#
_cell.length_a   1.000
_cell.length_b   1.000
_cell.length_c   1.000
_cell.angle_alpha   90.00
_cell.angle_beta   90.00
_cell.angle_gamma   90.00
#
_symmetry.space_group_name_H-M   'P 1'
#
loop_
_entity.id
_entity.type
_entity.pdbx_description
1 polymer ?
#
loop_
_entity_poly.entity_id
_entity_poly.type
_entity_poly.pdbx_seq_one_letter_code
_entity_poly.pdbx_strand_id
1 'polypeptide(L)'
;AGVAGLASMPKSKPLGKGVHYRPMLNIKKSEIIQYTKDNHLSWVEDDSNTDTNFRRNFLRLDIIPKLEVAYKNLAKTLTRSAKHQSEALQLIQALAKIDIQAHQLINLNHQINIQKLTQLDTLRIKNIIRYHLSSLEFLAPSDKVMKQILDLLSAKEDANPLVSWDQFEIRRFQGQLYFIDNKANQNEDFCPYHAELKKLPNFSIRYRTEGQRIKLPGKKHSQSLKKILQEANIPPWERSSLKMYYIKDELRAMERLGRMEHSD
;
A
#
# COMPACT_ATOMS: atom_id res chain seq x y z
N ALA A 1 -0.99 19.29 -0.55
CA ALA A 1 0.20 18.43 -0.30
C ALA A 1 0.57 18.54 1.17
N GLY A 2 0.88 17.44 1.85
CA GLY A 2 1.37 17.45 3.23
C GLY A 2 2.90 17.59 3.32
N VAL A 3 3.46 17.42 4.52
CA VAL A 3 4.92 17.51 4.79
C VAL A 3 5.74 16.70 3.77
N ALA A 4 5.33 15.45 3.49
CA ALA A 4 6.02 14.59 2.53
C ALA A 4 6.04 15.16 1.09
N GLY A 5 4.97 15.83 0.66
CA GLY A 5 4.93 16.45 -0.67
C GLY A 5 5.73 17.77 -0.73
N LEU A 6 5.86 18.47 0.40
CA LEU A 6 6.64 19.72 0.50
C LEU A 6 8.13 19.48 0.72
N ALA A 7 8.52 18.29 1.20
CA ALA A 7 9.91 17.84 1.34
C ALA A 7 10.67 17.73 0.00
N SER A 8 10.00 17.96 -1.14
CA SER A 8 10.55 17.88 -2.48
C SER A 8 11.12 16.49 -2.80
N MET A 9 12.00 16.39 -3.79
CA MET A 9 12.61 15.14 -4.22
C MET A 9 13.74 14.73 -3.25
N PRO A 10 13.75 13.51 -2.72
CA PRO A 10 14.89 13.01 -1.94
C PRO A 10 16.06 12.67 -2.87
N LYS A 11 17.28 12.67 -2.31
CA LYS A 11 18.51 12.31 -3.05
C LYS A 11 18.48 10.85 -3.56
N SER A 12 17.86 9.96 -2.81
CA SER A 12 17.64 8.56 -3.18
C SER A 12 16.25 8.13 -2.75
N LYS A 13 15.63 7.22 -3.50
CA LYS A 13 14.43 6.49 -3.06
C LYS A 13 14.45 5.05 -3.57
N PRO A 14 13.82 4.09 -2.86
CA PRO A 14 13.58 2.75 -3.42
C PRO A 14 12.85 2.84 -4.77
N LEU A 15 13.20 1.94 -5.69
CA LEU A 15 12.53 1.76 -6.97
C LEU A 15 12.58 0.27 -7.36
N GLY A 16 11.51 -0.46 -7.09
CA GLY A 16 11.48 -1.91 -7.22
C GLY A 16 12.57 -2.57 -6.37
N LYS A 17 13.38 -3.45 -6.98
CA LYS A 17 14.51 -4.11 -6.30
C LYS A 17 15.75 -3.20 -6.15
N GLY A 18 15.72 -1.98 -6.69
CA GLY A 18 16.85 -1.07 -6.73
C GLY A 18 16.61 0.27 -6.03
N VAL A 19 17.50 1.23 -6.27
CA VAL A 19 17.44 2.58 -5.71
C VAL A 19 17.54 3.59 -6.85
N HIS A 20 16.55 4.49 -6.95
CA HIS A 20 16.63 5.67 -7.80
C HIS A 20 17.45 6.75 -7.09
N TYR A 21 18.71 6.91 -7.50
CA TYR A 21 19.62 7.94 -7.01
C TYR A 21 19.65 9.18 -7.92
N ARG A 22 19.71 10.37 -7.31
CA ARG A 22 19.73 11.68 -7.99
C ARG A 22 21.02 12.43 -7.67
N PRO A 23 22.14 12.12 -8.35
CA PRO A 23 23.45 12.72 -8.04
C PRO A 23 23.47 14.23 -8.26
N MET A 24 22.77 14.72 -9.30
CA MET A 24 22.79 16.13 -9.71
C MET A 24 21.73 16.99 -9.01
N LEU A 25 21.00 16.48 -8.01
CA LEU A 25 19.87 17.18 -7.40
C LEU A 25 20.24 18.54 -6.79
N ASN A 26 21.47 18.68 -6.29
CA ASN A 26 21.97 19.89 -5.65
C ASN A 26 22.88 20.73 -6.57
N ILE A 27 23.01 20.36 -7.84
CA ILE A 27 23.84 21.07 -8.83
C ILE A 27 22.94 22.00 -9.64
N LYS A 28 23.34 23.25 -9.82
CA LYS A 28 22.56 24.22 -10.61
C LYS A 28 22.64 23.87 -12.09
N LYS A 29 21.56 24.17 -12.83
CA LYS A 29 21.53 24.01 -14.29
C LYS A 29 22.67 24.78 -14.97
N SER A 30 23.01 25.98 -14.48
CA SER A 30 24.13 26.77 -15.03
C SER A 30 25.47 26.07 -14.91
N GLU A 31 25.71 25.34 -13.82
CA GLU A 31 26.95 24.58 -13.61
C GLU A 31 27.01 23.37 -14.55
N ILE A 32 25.87 22.70 -14.78
CA ILE A 32 25.78 21.60 -15.75
C ILE A 32 26.08 22.12 -17.17
N ILE A 33 25.49 23.25 -17.57
CA ILE A 33 25.74 23.86 -18.90
C ILE A 33 27.20 24.30 -19.05
N GLN A 34 27.81 24.85 -17.99
CA GLN A 34 29.22 25.24 -18.05
C GLN A 34 30.10 24.01 -18.23
N TYR A 35 29.85 22.96 -17.45
CA TYR A 35 30.57 21.70 -17.57
C TYR A 35 30.44 21.08 -18.97
N THR A 36 29.25 21.11 -19.59
CA THR A 36 29.09 20.59 -20.96
C THR A 36 29.89 21.39 -21.97
N LYS A 37 29.96 22.72 -21.83
CA LYS A 37 30.79 23.57 -22.69
C LYS A 37 32.28 23.32 -22.52
N ASP A 38 32.76 23.27 -21.28
CA ASP A 38 34.18 23.07 -20.94
C ASP A 38 34.70 21.71 -21.41
N ASN A 39 33.82 20.71 -21.47
CA ASN A 39 34.14 19.35 -21.93
C ASN A 39 33.70 19.07 -23.37
N HIS A 40 33.28 20.10 -24.12
CA HIS A 40 32.84 19.97 -25.52
C HIS A 40 31.77 18.90 -25.76
N LEU A 41 30.83 18.74 -24.81
CA LEU A 41 29.74 17.77 -24.91
C LEU A 41 28.59 18.33 -25.74
N SER A 42 28.09 17.55 -26.69
CA SER A 42 26.84 17.85 -27.41
C SER A 42 25.64 17.21 -26.71
N TRP A 43 24.49 17.88 -26.74
CA TRP A 43 23.22 17.35 -26.22
C TRP A 43 22.07 17.69 -27.16
N VAL A 44 20.95 16.98 -27.00
CA VAL A 44 19.71 17.20 -27.75
C VAL A 44 18.74 17.97 -26.88
N GLU A 45 18.12 19.02 -27.43
CA GLU A 45 17.01 19.73 -26.80
C GLU A 45 15.69 19.09 -27.25
N ASP A 46 14.82 18.74 -26.29
CA ASP A 46 13.50 18.19 -26.54
C ASP A 46 12.49 19.33 -26.75
N ASP A 47 11.75 19.30 -27.87
CA ASP A 47 10.76 20.31 -28.24
C ASP A 47 9.64 20.48 -27.19
N SER A 48 9.34 19.43 -26.43
CA SER A 48 8.35 19.48 -25.34
C SER A 48 8.80 20.36 -24.16
N ASN A 49 10.08 20.73 -24.06
CA ASN A 49 10.59 21.57 -22.97
C ASN A 49 9.97 22.98 -22.95
N THR A 50 9.48 23.45 -24.10
CA THR A 50 8.84 24.76 -24.23
C THR A 50 7.31 24.69 -24.15
N ASP A 51 6.73 23.50 -24.13
CA ASP A 51 5.28 23.34 -24.08
C ASP A 51 4.73 23.65 -22.68
N THR A 52 4.02 24.77 -22.54
CA THR A 52 3.41 25.23 -21.29
C THR A 52 2.10 24.51 -20.94
N ASN A 53 1.56 23.66 -21.81
CA ASN A 53 0.43 22.80 -21.45
C ASN A 53 0.79 21.84 -20.30
N PHE A 54 2.07 21.46 -20.20
CA PHE A 54 2.57 20.75 -19.04
C PHE A 54 2.73 21.71 -17.85
N ARG A 55 1.97 21.49 -16.78
CA ARG A 55 1.98 22.32 -15.54
C ARG A 55 3.39 22.60 -15.01
N ARG A 56 4.32 21.64 -15.15
CA ARG A 56 5.72 21.82 -14.74
C ARG A 56 6.45 22.89 -15.57
N ASN A 57 6.25 22.88 -16.89
CA ASN A 57 6.85 23.84 -17.80
C ASN A 57 6.23 25.22 -17.60
N PHE A 58 4.91 25.30 -17.45
CA PHE A 58 4.20 26.53 -17.08
C PHE A 58 4.79 27.17 -15.81
N LEU A 59 4.98 26.37 -14.74
CA LEU A 59 5.61 26.87 -13.52
C LEU A 59 7.04 27.38 -13.79
N ARG A 60 7.85 26.62 -14.53
CA ARG A 60 9.26 26.94 -14.79
C ARG A 60 9.44 28.18 -15.67
N LEU A 61 8.63 28.32 -16.72
CA LEU A 61 8.80 29.33 -17.76
C LEU A 61 8.03 30.61 -17.44
N ASP A 62 6.82 30.50 -16.88
CA ASP A 62 5.93 31.66 -16.76
C ASP A 62 5.81 32.17 -15.33
N ILE A 63 5.83 31.28 -14.32
CA ILE A 63 5.53 31.65 -12.94
C ILE A 63 6.80 31.93 -12.13
N ILE A 64 7.75 31.00 -12.09
CA ILE A 64 8.97 31.14 -11.30
C ILE A 64 9.77 32.38 -11.68
N PRO A 65 10.00 32.72 -12.97
CA PRO A 65 10.75 33.93 -13.32
C PRO A 65 10.08 35.21 -12.83
N LYS A 66 8.75 35.31 -12.92
CA LYS A 66 8.00 36.48 -12.39
C LYS A 66 8.15 36.60 -10.88
N LEU A 67 8.12 35.48 -10.16
CA LEU A 67 8.33 35.47 -8.72
C LEU A 67 9.77 35.82 -8.33
N GLU A 68 10.77 35.42 -9.12
CA GLU A 68 12.18 35.76 -8.86
C GLU A 68 12.46 37.26 -9.02
N VAL A 69 11.73 37.95 -9.90
CA VAL A 69 11.78 39.42 -10.01
C VAL A 69 11.21 40.09 -8.77
N ALA A 70 10.08 39.60 -8.26
CA ALA A 70 9.39 40.18 -7.11
C ALA A 70 10.08 39.86 -5.77
N TYR A 71 10.72 38.70 -5.64
CA TYR A 71 11.29 38.20 -4.39
C TYR A 71 12.76 37.83 -4.52
N LYS A 72 13.62 38.64 -3.90
CA LYS A 72 15.06 38.35 -3.79
C LYS A 72 15.28 37.00 -3.08
N ASN A 73 16.14 36.16 -3.63
CA ASN A 73 16.51 34.83 -3.10
C ASN A 73 15.38 33.80 -3.02
N LEU A 74 14.30 33.92 -3.82
CA LEU A 74 13.18 32.98 -3.85
C LEU A 74 13.62 31.50 -3.86
N ALA A 75 14.45 31.11 -4.83
CA ALA A 75 14.91 29.73 -5.00
C ALA A 75 15.63 29.19 -3.75
N LYS A 76 16.46 30.03 -3.10
CA LYS A 76 17.17 29.67 -1.86
C LYS A 76 16.20 29.47 -0.70
N THR A 77 15.21 30.34 -0.57
CA THR A 77 14.16 30.24 0.45
C THR A 77 13.31 28.97 0.25
N LEU A 78 12.87 28.70 -0.98
CA LEU A 78 12.11 27.48 -1.30
C LEU A 78 12.90 26.21 -1.02
N THR A 79 14.19 26.18 -1.40
CA THR A 79 15.09 25.05 -1.13
C THR A 79 15.26 24.82 0.36
N ARG A 80 15.47 25.90 1.14
CA ARG A 80 15.58 25.81 2.60
C ARG A 80 14.29 25.31 3.23
N SER A 81 13.12 25.80 2.80
CA SER A 81 11.83 25.32 3.27
C SER A 81 11.63 23.85 2.96
N ALA A 82 11.94 23.40 1.74
CA ALA A 82 11.88 21.97 1.38
C ALA A 82 12.82 21.11 2.25
N LYS A 83 14.02 21.61 2.54
CA LYS A 83 14.96 20.95 3.46
C LYS A 83 14.36 20.79 4.86
N HIS A 84 13.82 21.86 5.45
CA HIS A 84 13.17 21.77 6.77
C HIS A 84 11.97 20.81 6.77
N GLN A 85 11.19 20.76 5.67
CA GLN A 85 10.09 19.80 5.53
C GLN A 85 10.60 18.36 5.40
N SER A 86 11.75 18.14 4.76
CA SER A 86 12.38 16.82 4.71
C SER A 86 12.90 16.38 6.08
N GLU A 87 13.49 17.27 6.87
CA GLU A 87 13.91 16.99 8.24
C GLU A 87 12.70 16.68 9.13
N ALA A 88 11.62 17.48 9.02
CA ALA A 88 10.36 17.22 9.70
C ALA A 88 9.77 15.86 9.31
N LEU A 89 9.79 15.49 8.03
CA LEU A 89 9.33 14.18 7.57
C LEU A 89 10.12 13.04 8.24
N GLN A 90 11.45 13.17 8.34
CA GLN A 90 12.30 12.16 8.99
C GLN A 90 11.92 11.98 10.46
N LEU A 91 11.71 13.08 11.20
CA LEU A 91 11.28 13.04 12.59
C LEU A 91 9.89 12.43 12.75
N ILE A 92 8.94 12.79 11.89
CA ILE A 92 7.58 12.25 11.88
C ILE A 92 7.59 10.74 11.61
N GLN A 93 8.41 10.29 10.66
CA GLN A 93 8.58 8.86 10.37
C GLN A 93 9.26 8.12 11.54
N ALA A 94 10.26 8.72 12.18
CA ALA A 94 10.90 8.16 13.37
C ALA A 94 9.91 8.00 14.52
N LEU A 95 9.06 9.00 14.76
CA LEU A 95 8.00 8.93 15.77
C LEU A 95 7.03 7.77 15.51
N ALA A 96 6.59 7.59 14.26
CA ALA A 96 5.71 6.49 13.89
C ALA A 96 6.36 5.12 14.19
N LYS A 97 7.65 4.96 13.86
CA LYS A 97 8.41 3.73 14.18
C LYS A 97 8.48 3.46 15.67
N ILE A 98 8.78 4.49 16.47
CA ILE A 98 8.83 4.39 17.93
C ILE A 98 7.47 3.91 18.46
N ASP A 99 6.36 4.48 17.98
CA ASP A 99 5.02 4.10 18.44
C ASP A 99 4.63 2.68 18.04
N ILE A 100 4.93 2.32 16.80
CA ILE A 100 4.70 0.97 16.29
C ILE A 100 5.43 -0.06 17.15
N GLN A 101 6.70 0.21 17.51
CA GLN A 101 7.52 -0.69 18.30
C GLN A 101 7.08 -0.73 19.77
N ALA A 102 6.90 0.44 20.41
CA ALA A 102 6.54 0.56 21.82
C ALA A 102 5.22 -0.16 22.14
N HIS A 103 4.24 -0.09 21.23
CA HIS A 103 2.93 -0.72 21.43
C HIS A 103 2.79 -2.05 20.69
N GLN A 104 3.79 -2.49 19.91
CA GLN A 104 3.69 -3.67 19.02
C GLN A 104 2.39 -3.61 18.20
N LEU A 105 2.22 -2.51 17.45
CA LEU A 105 0.98 -2.20 16.73
C LEU A 105 0.78 -3.08 15.50
N ILE A 106 1.88 -3.43 14.82
CA ILE A 106 1.86 -4.15 13.56
C ILE A 106 2.27 -5.61 13.78
N ASN A 107 1.47 -6.54 13.28
CA ASN A 107 1.80 -7.97 13.31
C ASN A 107 2.61 -8.40 12.07
N LEU A 108 2.99 -9.68 12.02
CA LEU A 108 3.77 -10.26 10.92
C LEU A 108 3.06 -10.18 9.55
N ASN A 109 1.74 -10.06 9.55
CA ASN A 109 0.93 -9.94 8.33
C ASN A 109 0.69 -8.47 7.93
N HIS A 110 1.46 -7.53 8.47
CA HIS A 110 1.32 -6.08 8.23
C HIS A 110 -0.05 -5.50 8.60
N GLN A 111 -0.77 -6.12 9.52
CA GLN A 111 -2.06 -5.61 10.03
C GLN A 111 -1.83 -4.77 11.28
N ILE A 112 -2.67 -3.75 11.50
CA ILE A 112 -2.59 -2.90 12.68
C ILE A 112 -3.64 -3.29 13.71
N ASN A 113 -3.22 -3.51 14.95
CA ASN A 113 -4.12 -3.74 16.08
C ASN A 113 -4.88 -2.46 16.44
N ILE A 114 -6.20 -2.47 16.26
CA ILE A 114 -7.08 -1.32 16.47
C ILE A 114 -7.09 -0.90 17.94
N GLN A 115 -7.26 -1.85 18.86
CA GLN A 115 -7.36 -1.55 20.28
C GLN A 115 -6.13 -0.80 20.79
N LYS A 116 -4.93 -1.28 20.41
CA LYS A 116 -3.67 -0.62 20.77
C LYS A 116 -3.50 0.71 20.05
N LEU A 117 -3.90 0.80 18.78
CA LEU A 117 -3.83 2.05 18.01
C LEU A 117 -4.71 3.14 18.63
N THR A 118 -5.93 2.80 19.06
CA THR A 118 -6.90 3.74 19.65
C THR A 118 -6.52 4.23 21.04
N GLN A 119 -5.46 3.68 21.66
CA GLN A 119 -4.88 4.21 22.90
C GLN A 119 -4.03 5.47 22.67
N LEU A 120 -3.70 5.77 21.41
CA LEU A 120 -2.90 6.92 21.03
C LEU A 120 -3.78 8.09 20.57
N ASP A 121 -3.24 9.31 20.64
CA ASP A 121 -3.93 10.49 20.13
C ASP A 121 -4.15 10.43 18.62
N THR A 122 -5.25 11.03 18.15
CA THR A 122 -5.65 11.08 16.73
C THR A 122 -4.52 11.52 15.78
N LEU A 123 -3.65 12.45 16.20
CA LEU A 123 -2.52 12.89 15.38
C LEU A 123 -1.47 11.78 15.20
N ARG A 124 -1.19 11.01 16.25
CA ARG A 124 -0.26 9.88 16.22
C ARG A 124 -0.85 8.74 15.41
N ILE A 125 -2.15 8.46 15.57
CA ILE A 125 -2.89 7.51 14.74
C ILE A 125 -2.75 7.86 13.26
N LYS A 126 -3.05 9.11 12.86
CA LYS A 126 -2.90 9.57 11.48
C LYS A 126 -1.46 9.41 10.98
N ASN A 127 -0.47 9.70 11.82
CA ASN A 127 0.94 9.54 11.46
C ASN A 127 1.29 8.07 11.18
N ILE A 128 0.92 7.17 12.09
CA ILE A 128 1.14 5.73 11.97
C ILE A 128 0.48 5.18 10.71
N ILE A 129 -0.77 5.55 10.43
CA ILE A 129 -1.48 5.11 9.21
C ILE A 129 -0.73 5.60 7.96
N ARG A 130 -0.34 6.88 7.90
CA ARG A 130 0.42 7.40 6.74
C ARG A 130 1.77 6.71 6.56
N TYR A 131 2.49 6.51 7.66
CA TYR A 131 3.77 5.82 7.66
C TYR A 131 3.62 4.38 7.15
N HIS A 132 2.64 3.64 7.68
CA HIS A 132 2.39 2.26 7.34
C HIS A 132 1.99 2.09 5.87
N LEU A 133 1.05 2.92 5.39
CA LEU A 133 0.68 2.97 3.98
C LEU A 133 1.89 3.22 3.08
N SER A 134 2.74 4.19 3.42
CA SER A 134 3.95 4.46 2.65
C SER A 134 4.93 3.28 2.67
N SER A 135 5.02 2.53 3.77
CA SER A 135 5.91 1.36 3.89
C SER A 135 5.43 0.16 3.08
N LEU A 136 4.12 0.09 2.82
CA LEU A 136 3.50 -0.91 1.95
C LEU A 136 3.41 -0.45 0.48
N GLU A 137 4.02 0.69 0.14
CA GLU A 137 3.98 1.31 -1.20
C GLU A 137 2.57 1.76 -1.65
N PHE A 138 1.66 2.01 -0.71
CA PHE A 138 0.32 2.53 -1.01
C PHE A 138 0.38 3.99 -1.41
N LEU A 139 -0.55 4.41 -2.28
CA LEU A 139 -0.79 5.83 -2.54
C LEU A 139 -1.29 6.52 -1.28
N ALA A 140 -0.68 7.65 -0.93
CA ALA A 140 -1.07 8.43 0.22
C ALA A 140 -2.55 8.89 0.12
N PRO A 141 -3.35 8.68 1.18
CA PRO A 141 -4.76 9.03 1.16
C PRO A 141 -4.96 10.55 1.22
N SER A 142 -6.05 11.03 0.61
CA SER A 142 -6.52 12.41 0.82
C SER A 142 -7.02 12.62 2.24
N ASP A 143 -7.20 13.86 2.69
CA ASP A 143 -7.73 14.13 4.02
C ASP A 143 -9.17 13.58 4.20
N LYS A 144 -9.97 13.55 3.11
CA LYS A 144 -11.30 12.92 3.10
C LYS A 144 -11.20 11.42 3.36
N VAL A 145 -10.30 10.74 2.66
CA VAL A 145 -10.07 9.29 2.83
C VAL A 145 -9.51 9.01 4.22
N MET A 146 -8.56 9.81 4.71
CA MET A 146 -8.03 9.70 6.07
C MET A 146 -9.13 9.84 7.13
N LYS A 147 -10.08 10.77 6.95
CA LYS A 147 -11.24 10.87 7.83
C LYS A 147 -12.06 9.59 7.84
N GLN A 148 -12.36 9.02 6.67
CA GLN A 148 -13.10 7.76 6.56
C GLN A 148 -12.35 6.59 7.26
N ILE A 149 -11.02 6.54 7.16
CA ILE A 149 -10.21 5.53 7.86
C ILE A 149 -10.36 5.68 9.39
N LEU A 150 -10.37 6.91 9.90
CA LEU A 150 -10.57 7.15 11.33
C LEU A 150 -11.99 6.81 11.78
N ASP A 151 -13.00 7.15 10.99
CA ASP A 151 -14.40 6.78 11.28
C ASP A 151 -14.57 5.26 11.30
N LEU A 152 -13.80 4.52 10.48
CA LEU A 152 -13.76 3.05 10.46
C LEU A 152 -13.20 2.45 11.76
N LEU A 153 -12.26 3.12 12.44
CA LEU A 153 -11.72 2.66 13.73
C LEU A 153 -12.83 2.60 14.80
N SER A 154 -13.76 3.55 14.75
CA SER A 154 -14.86 3.71 15.72
C SER A 154 -16.15 2.99 15.33
N ALA A 155 -16.18 2.33 14.16
CA ALA A 155 -17.37 1.62 13.69
C ALA A 155 -17.75 0.46 14.62
N LYS A 156 -19.03 0.06 14.60
CA LYS A 156 -19.50 -1.14 15.33
C LYS A 156 -18.84 -2.41 14.77
N GLU A 157 -18.64 -3.42 15.61
CA GLU A 157 -17.99 -4.68 15.21
C GLU A 157 -18.73 -5.45 14.10
N ASP A 158 -20.06 -5.35 14.06
CA ASP A 158 -20.89 -6.01 13.03
C ASP A 158 -20.94 -5.26 11.70
N ALA A 159 -20.42 -4.03 11.64
CA ALA A 159 -20.25 -3.36 10.37
C ALA A 159 -19.10 -4.03 9.62
N ASN A 160 -19.23 -4.20 8.30
CA ASN A 160 -18.11 -4.49 7.41
C ASN A 160 -17.63 -3.18 6.75
N PRO A 161 -17.08 -2.21 7.51
CA PRO A 161 -16.69 -0.94 6.93
C PRO A 161 -15.53 -1.16 5.96
N LEU A 162 -15.70 -0.58 4.77
CA LEU A 162 -14.73 -0.58 3.69
C LEU A 162 -14.38 0.87 3.40
N VAL A 163 -13.09 1.18 3.39
CA VAL A 163 -12.58 2.42 2.81
C VAL A 163 -11.74 2.05 1.61
N SER A 164 -12.09 2.56 0.44
CA SER A 164 -11.35 2.33 -0.80
C SER A 164 -10.95 3.65 -1.45
N TRP A 165 -9.77 3.65 -2.07
CA TRP A 165 -9.32 4.73 -2.94
C TRP A 165 -8.34 4.17 -3.97
N ASP A 166 -8.53 4.58 -5.23
CA ASP A 166 -7.77 4.02 -6.35
C ASP A 166 -7.88 2.48 -6.38
N GLN A 167 -6.77 1.76 -6.28
CA GLN A 167 -6.72 0.28 -6.21
C GLN A 167 -6.62 -0.28 -4.78
N PHE A 168 -6.57 0.60 -3.78
CA PHE A 168 -6.30 0.23 -2.39
C PHE A 168 -7.57 0.17 -1.56
N GLU A 169 -7.58 -0.75 -0.60
CA GLU A 169 -8.65 -0.90 0.37
C GLU A 169 -8.10 -1.03 1.79
N ILE A 170 -8.82 -0.45 2.74
CA ILE A 170 -8.66 -0.72 4.17
C ILE A 170 -9.97 -1.32 4.68
N ARG A 171 -9.82 -2.42 5.43
CA ARG A 171 -10.95 -3.14 6.03
C ARG A 171 -10.65 -3.46 7.48
N ARG A 172 -11.70 -3.66 8.27
CA ARG A 172 -11.61 -4.10 9.67
C ARG A 172 -12.10 -5.54 9.82
N PHE A 173 -11.36 -6.35 10.55
CA PHE A 173 -11.81 -7.68 10.96
C PHE A 173 -11.07 -8.12 12.23
N GLN A 174 -11.80 -8.65 13.21
CA GLN A 174 -11.26 -9.19 14.48
C GLN A 174 -10.27 -8.24 15.19
N GLY A 175 -10.64 -6.96 15.33
CA GLY A 175 -9.81 -5.97 16.00
C GLY A 175 -8.52 -5.57 15.25
N GLN A 176 -8.37 -6.00 13.99
CA GLN A 176 -7.24 -5.65 13.13
C GLN A 176 -7.70 -4.80 11.94
N LEU A 177 -6.83 -3.87 11.52
CA LEU A 177 -6.89 -3.21 10.22
C LEU A 177 -6.11 -3.99 9.18
N TYR A 178 -6.77 -4.27 8.07
CA TYR A 178 -6.22 -4.90 6.89
C TYR A 178 -5.95 -3.85 5.82
N PHE A 179 -4.81 -4.00 5.14
CA PHE A 179 -4.37 -3.14 4.03
C PHE A 179 -4.29 -4.01 2.78
N ILE A 180 -5.09 -3.71 1.78
CA ILE A 180 -5.28 -4.56 0.61
C ILE A 180 -4.94 -3.75 -0.65
N ASP A 181 -4.07 -4.30 -1.48
CA ASP A 181 -3.86 -3.85 -2.86
C ASP A 181 -4.55 -4.84 -3.81
N ASN A 182 -5.63 -4.36 -4.44
CA ASN A 182 -6.44 -5.19 -5.32
C ASN A 182 -5.72 -5.62 -6.61
N LYS A 183 -4.64 -4.94 -7.01
CA LYS A 183 -3.82 -5.36 -8.16
C LYS A 183 -2.78 -6.40 -7.76
N ALA A 184 -2.15 -6.24 -6.59
CA ALA A 184 -1.17 -7.21 -6.09
C ALA A 184 -1.81 -8.59 -5.85
N ASN A 185 -3.03 -8.61 -5.30
CA ASN A 185 -3.76 -9.85 -4.99
C ASN A 185 -4.22 -10.67 -6.22
N GLN A 186 -4.03 -10.19 -7.45
CA GLN A 186 -4.37 -10.98 -8.65
C GLN A 186 -3.29 -12.00 -9.03
N ASN A 187 -2.09 -11.90 -8.43
CA ASN A 187 -0.90 -12.61 -8.92
C ASN A 187 -0.44 -13.83 -8.11
N GLU A 188 -1.20 -14.34 -7.14
CA GLU A 188 -0.75 -15.49 -6.35
C GLU A 188 -1.61 -16.74 -6.56
N ASP A 189 -1.15 -17.58 -7.49
CA ASP A 189 -1.41 -19.04 -7.52
C ASP A 189 -0.63 -19.77 -6.41
N PHE A 190 -0.37 -19.12 -5.28
CA PHE A 190 0.42 -19.70 -4.20
C PHE A 190 -0.45 -20.52 -3.25
N CYS A 191 -1.07 -21.57 -3.80
CA CYS A 191 -1.52 -22.67 -2.97
C CYS A 191 -0.51 -23.82 -3.11
N PRO A 192 0.13 -24.27 -2.01
CA PRO A 192 1.14 -25.34 -2.08
C PRO A 192 0.58 -26.65 -2.66
N TYR A 193 -0.74 -26.84 -2.63
CA TYR A 193 -1.40 -28.02 -3.17
C TYR A 193 -1.75 -27.90 -4.66
N HIS A 194 -1.74 -26.69 -5.24
CA HIS A 194 -2.19 -26.48 -6.62
C HIS A 194 -1.34 -27.28 -7.62
N ALA A 195 -0.01 -27.19 -7.52
CA ALA A 195 0.91 -27.85 -8.44
C ALA A 195 0.84 -29.39 -8.37
N GLU A 196 0.54 -29.95 -7.20
CA GLU A 196 0.35 -31.38 -7.00
C GLU A 196 -1.01 -31.85 -7.51
N LEU A 197 -2.10 -31.21 -7.06
CA LEU A 197 -3.47 -31.64 -7.35
C LEU A 197 -3.82 -31.44 -8.83
N LYS A 198 -3.25 -30.44 -9.50
CA LYS A 198 -3.46 -30.16 -10.94
C LYS A 198 -3.04 -31.32 -11.85
N LYS A 199 -2.11 -32.18 -11.40
CA LYS A 199 -1.64 -33.35 -12.16
C LYS A 199 -2.62 -34.52 -12.12
N LEU A 200 -3.59 -34.51 -11.21
CA LEU A 200 -4.53 -35.61 -11.01
C LEU A 200 -5.70 -35.51 -12.00
N PRO A 201 -6.20 -36.66 -12.51
CA PRO A 201 -7.33 -36.66 -13.44
C PRO A 201 -8.60 -36.12 -12.77
N ASN A 202 -9.45 -35.44 -13.56
CA ASN A 202 -10.67 -34.78 -13.08
C ASN A 202 -10.44 -33.72 -11.99
N PHE A 203 -9.28 -33.06 -12.04
CA PHE A 203 -9.00 -31.90 -11.22
C PHE A 203 -9.88 -30.71 -11.64
N SER A 204 -10.50 -30.05 -10.67
CA SER A 204 -11.18 -28.77 -10.89
C SER A 204 -10.98 -27.81 -9.73
N ILE A 205 -10.95 -26.52 -10.04
CA ILE A 205 -10.99 -25.46 -9.04
C ILE A 205 -12.40 -24.91 -8.99
N ARG A 206 -12.95 -24.82 -7.79
CA ARG A 206 -14.27 -24.23 -7.53
C ARG A 206 -14.11 -23.10 -6.53
N TYR A 207 -15.05 -22.17 -6.58
CA TYR A 207 -15.18 -21.10 -5.61
C TYR A 207 -16.40 -21.36 -4.73
N ARG A 208 -16.40 -20.72 -3.57
CA ARG A 208 -17.52 -20.82 -2.63
C ARG A 208 -18.81 -20.36 -3.30
N THR A 209 -19.87 -21.14 -3.11
CA THR A 209 -21.26 -20.72 -3.40
C THR A 209 -22.01 -20.38 -2.11
N GLU A 210 -23.02 -19.52 -2.22
CA GLU A 210 -23.88 -19.23 -1.08
C GLU A 210 -24.71 -20.46 -0.68
N GLY A 211 -24.95 -20.66 0.62
CA GLY A 211 -25.65 -21.85 1.13
C GLY A 211 -24.84 -23.16 1.07
N GLN A 212 -23.64 -23.16 0.49
CA GLN A 212 -22.82 -24.37 0.34
C GLN A 212 -22.56 -25.07 1.68
N ARG A 213 -22.70 -26.40 1.66
CA ARG A 213 -22.40 -27.28 2.79
C ARG A 213 -21.30 -28.24 2.39
N ILE A 214 -20.38 -28.48 3.31
CA ILE A 214 -19.30 -29.46 3.12
C ILE A 214 -19.23 -30.37 4.35
N LYS A 215 -18.80 -31.61 4.12
CA LYS A 215 -18.46 -32.54 5.20
C LYS A 215 -16.94 -32.53 5.34
N LEU A 216 -16.45 -32.07 6.48
CA LEU A 216 -15.02 -32.10 6.77
C LEU A 216 -14.59 -33.52 7.19
N PRO A 217 -13.34 -33.90 6.91
CA PRO A 217 -12.68 -35.07 7.50
C PRO A 217 -12.98 -35.26 9.00
N GLY A 218 -13.30 -36.47 9.42
CA GLY A 218 -13.54 -36.79 10.83
C GLY A 218 -14.84 -36.21 11.43
N LYS A 219 -15.65 -35.47 10.68
CA LYS A 219 -16.97 -34.98 11.16
C LYS A 219 -18.10 -35.90 10.70
N LYS A 220 -19.01 -36.23 11.63
CA LYS A 220 -20.19 -37.09 11.36
C LYS A 220 -21.21 -36.43 10.42
N HIS A 221 -21.36 -35.11 10.47
CA HIS A 221 -22.37 -34.37 9.72
C HIS A 221 -21.78 -33.26 8.86
N SER A 222 -22.46 -32.93 7.77
CA SER A 222 -22.13 -31.76 6.96
C SER A 222 -22.38 -30.47 7.76
N GLN A 223 -21.56 -29.44 7.53
CA GLN A 223 -21.71 -28.12 8.12
C GLN A 223 -21.78 -27.06 7.01
N SER A 224 -22.37 -25.91 7.33
CA SER A 224 -22.34 -24.78 6.40
C SER A 224 -20.90 -24.31 6.22
N LEU A 225 -20.48 -24.13 4.97
CA LEU A 225 -19.16 -23.58 4.67
C LEU A 225 -18.99 -22.17 5.28
N LYS A 226 -20.06 -21.38 5.37
CA LYS A 226 -20.04 -20.07 6.06
C LYS A 226 -19.58 -20.22 7.51
N LYS A 227 -20.11 -21.21 8.24
CA LYS A 227 -19.78 -21.48 9.65
C LYS A 227 -18.32 -21.92 9.79
N ILE A 228 -17.88 -22.85 8.94
CA ILE A 228 -16.49 -23.33 8.94
C ILE A 228 -15.51 -22.17 8.72
N LEU A 229 -15.76 -21.31 7.73
CA LEU A 229 -14.89 -20.17 7.43
C LEU A 229 -14.92 -19.10 8.53
N GLN A 230 -16.03 -18.97 9.27
CA GLN A 230 -16.11 -18.11 10.45
C GLN A 230 -15.29 -18.67 11.61
N GLU A 231 -15.43 -19.96 11.92
CA GLU A 231 -14.65 -20.65 12.96
C GLU A 231 -13.15 -20.64 12.67
N ALA A 232 -12.77 -20.69 11.39
CA ALA A 232 -11.40 -20.56 10.93
C ALA A 232 -10.89 -19.11 10.88
N ASN A 233 -11.69 -18.12 11.33
CA ASN A 233 -11.31 -16.71 11.37
C ASN A 233 -10.89 -16.14 9.99
N ILE A 234 -11.51 -16.60 8.90
CA ILE A 234 -11.19 -16.10 7.56
C ILE A 234 -12.00 -14.81 7.30
N PRO A 235 -11.38 -13.69 6.87
CA PRO A 235 -12.07 -12.43 6.63
C PRO A 235 -13.16 -12.56 5.54
N PRO A 236 -14.33 -11.89 5.68
CA PRO A 236 -15.47 -12.05 4.76
C PRO A 236 -15.15 -11.85 3.28
N TRP A 237 -14.26 -10.92 2.95
CA TRP A 237 -13.87 -10.58 1.57
C TRP A 237 -12.93 -11.59 0.91
N GLU A 238 -12.20 -12.37 1.70
CA GLU A 238 -11.41 -13.48 1.17
C GLU A 238 -12.30 -14.69 0.89
N ARG A 239 -13.40 -14.86 1.63
CA ARG A 239 -14.22 -16.08 1.57
C ARG A 239 -14.80 -16.38 0.19
N SER A 240 -15.08 -15.36 -0.63
CA SER A 240 -15.59 -15.52 -1.99
C SER A 240 -14.51 -15.85 -3.01
N SER A 241 -13.26 -15.42 -2.77
CA SER A 241 -12.13 -15.67 -3.66
C SER A 241 -11.31 -16.92 -3.28
N LEU A 242 -11.63 -17.58 -2.17
CA LEU A 242 -10.99 -18.83 -1.76
C LEU A 242 -11.07 -19.91 -2.85
N LYS A 243 -9.92 -20.36 -3.32
CA LYS A 243 -9.83 -21.52 -4.21
C LYS A 243 -10.08 -22.81 -3.42
N MET A 244 -11.00 -23.62 -3.93
CA MET A 244 -11.32 -24.95 -3.43
C MET A 244 -10.94 -25.97 -4.51
N TYR A 245 -10.12 -26.96 -4.14
CA TYR A 245 -9.55 -27.94 -5.05
C TYR A 245 -10.32 -29.25 -4.98
N TYR A 246 -10.81 -29.71 -6.13
CA TYR A 246 -11.64 -30.90 -6.26
C TYR A 246 -11.00 -31.94 -7.17
N ILE A 247 -11.21 -33.23 -6.84
CA ILE A 247 -10.86 -34.38 -7.68
C ILE A 247 -12.08 -35.29 -7.73
N LYS A 248 -12.59 -35.59 -8.93
CA LYS A 248 -13.81 -36.43 -9.09
C LYS A 248 -14.97 -35.94 -8.19
N ASP A 249 -15.21 -34.63 -8.17
CA ASP A 249 -16.23 -33.96 -7.34
C ASP A 249 -16.02 -34.00 -5.81
N GLU A 250 -14.94 -34.59 -5.31
CA GLU A 250 -14.58 -34.54 -3.89
C GLU A 250 -13.64 -33.39 -3.57
N LEU A 251 -13.94 -32.65 -2.49
CA LEU A 251 -13.10 -31.56 -2.02
C LEU A 251 -11.82 -32.12 -1.38
N ARG A 252 -10.67 -31.82 -1.95
CA ARG A 252 -9.35 -32.33 -1.49
C ARG A 252 -8.53 -31.30 -0.74
N ALA A 253 -8.66 -30.00 -1.05
CA ALA A 253 -7.98 -28.95 -0.31
C ALA A 253 -8.66 -27.58 -0.45
N MET A 254 -8.32 -26.65 0.44
CA MET A 254 -8.72 -25.25 0.36
C MET A 254 -7.58 -24.34 0.80
N GLU A 255 -7.37 -23.24 0.07
CA GLU A 255 -6.19 -22.35 0.15
C GLU A 255 -5.86 -21.81 1.57
N ARG A 256 -6.87 -21.66 2.44
CA ARG A 256 -6.70 -21.21 3.83
C ARG A 256 -6.93 -22.29 4.91
N LEU A 257 -7.50 -23.44 4.55
CA LEU A 257 -7.85 -24.52 5.50
C LEU A 257 -6.96 -25.76 5.39
N GLY A 258 -6.14 -25.88 4.33
CA GLY A 258 -5.28 -27.03 4.14
C GLY A 258 -5.94 -28.18 3.36
N ARG A 259 -5.35 -29.37 3.45
CA ARG A 259 -5.89 -30.60 2.85
C ARG A 259 -7.10 -31.10 3.65
N MET A 260 -8.07 -31.62 2.92
CA MET A 260 -9.17 -32.39 3.49
C MET A 260 -8.74 -33.85 3.48
N GLU A 261 -8.16 -34.34 4.58
CA GLU A 261 -7.79 -35.75 4.72
C GLU A 261 -9.03 -36.66 4.59
N HIS A 262 -9.23 -37.27 3.42
CA HIS A 262 -10.16 -38.38 3.31
C HIS A 262 -9.33 -39.62 3.59
N SER A 263 -9.64 -40.31 4.68
CA SER A 263 -9.10 -41.64 4.95
C SER A 263 -9.45 -42.53 3.75
N ASP A 264 -8.42 -42.87 2.97
CA ASP A 264 -8.49 -43.91 1.94
C ASP A 264 -8.84 -45.27 2.57
#